data_AF-A0A8S3ZCA4-F1
#
_entry.id   AF-A0A8S3ZCA4-F1
#
_cell.length_a   1.000
_cell.length_b   1.000
_cell.length_c   1.000
_cell.angle_alpha   90.00
_cell.angle_beta   90.00
_cell.angle_gamma   90.00
#
_symmetry.space_group_name_H-M   'P 1'
#
loop_
_entity.id
_entity.type
_entity.pdbx_description
1 polymer ?
#
loop_
_entity_poly.entity_id
_entity_poly.type
_entity_poly.pdbx_seq_one_letter_code
_entity_poly.pdbx_strand_id
1 'polypeptide(L)'
;ILPKSPRSSPVLVKRTPSPTSSVEMGSFGDPVSPFSSSMPLSPSALVNGTPDSPGSGDSPFPREHRRAAHLSAEQKRRCNLKTGFDMLQQLVPSISQNPKVSKATMLQKTAEYCKKLKSERSQMHKEAAILKQEIDSQLPETGVPVTRQRKDMMKDIFDEYVRSRTVENSKFWIFSMLMSSLCESYCSTVSTSSMEELCRTTLTWLDQSCSLVNLRPSVLNALRQLSTSTPILTEPQRMKEHALQVVSRKGKVQRSSNMSAR
;
A
#
# COMPACT_ATOMS: atom_id res chain seq x y z
N ILE A 1 10.61 -47.33 13.94
CA ILE A 1 11.51 -46.52 14.81
C ILE A 1 11.88 -45.28 13.99
N LEU A 2 11.33 -44.13 14.38
CA LEU A 2 11.42 -42.84 13.70
C LEU A 2 12.64 -42.07 14.23
N PRO A 3 13.45 -41.38 13.42
CA PRO A 3 14.33 -40.33 13.93
C PRO A 3 13.61 -38.98 13.93
N LYS A 4 13.82 -38.27 15.04
CA LYS A 4 13.20 -37.01 15.46
C LYS A 4 13.71 -35.81 14.65
N SER A 5 12.82 -34.86 14.41
CA SER A 5 13.13 -33.48 14.01
C SER A 5 13.32 -32.59 15.25
N PRO A 6 14.21 -31.58 15.25
CA PRO A 6 14.12 -30.46 16.17
C PRO A 6 13.51 -29.21 15.53
N ARG A 7 12.56 -28.65 16.29
CA ARG A 7 11.79 -27.43 16.09
C ARG A 7 12.67 -26.18 15.89
N SER A 8 12.19 -25.25 15.08
CA SER A 8 12.35 -23.82 15.35
C SER A 8 11.08 -23.08 14.96
N SER A 9 10.44 -22.45 15.95
CA SER A 9 9.26 -21.60 15.82
C SER A 9 9.67 -20.18 15.43
N PRO A 10 8.88 -19.44 14.64
CA PRO A 10 8.90 -17.99 14.68
C PRO A 10 7.73 -17.43 15.48
N VAL A 11 8.04 -16.37 16.20
CA VAL A 11 7.23 -15.62 17.16
C VAL A 11 6.12 -14.83 16.47
N LEU A 12 4.94 -14.88 17.09
CA LEU A 12 3.71 -14.15 16.77
C LEU A 12 3.88 -12.64 17.04
N VAL A 13 3.89 -11.81 16.00
CA VAL A 13 3.72 -10.36 16.13
C VAL A 13 2.23 -10.03 15.98
N LYS A 14 1.58 -9.71 17.11
CA LYS A 14 0.23 -9.15 17.17
C LYS A 14 0.21 -7.78 16.47
N ARG A 15 -0.63 -7.63 15.44
CA ARG A 15 -1.08 -6.33 14.94
C ARG A 15 -2.58 -6.21 15.19
N THR A 16 -2.96 -5.23 16.00
CA THR A 16 -4.34 -4.82 16.26
C THR A 16 -4.85 -3.89 15.16
N PRO A 17 -6.18 -3.83 14.94
CA PRO A 17 -6.79 -3.20 13.78
C PRO A 17 -6.98 -1.68 13.94
N SER A 18 -6.85 -0.95 12.84
CA SER A 18 -7.30 0.44 12.72
C SER A 18 -8.77 0.47 12.27
N PRO A 19 -9.63 1.32 12.87
CA PRO A 19 -11.03 1.42 12.46
C PRO A 19 -11.19 2.36 11.25
N THR A 20 -12.07 1.96 10.34
CA THR A 20 -12.68 2.79 9.29
C THR A 20 -13.84 3.59 9.87
N SER A 21 -13.92 4.89 9.57
CA SER A 21 -15.20 5.62 9.58
C SER A 21 -15.27 6.61 8.42
N SER A 22 -16.27 6.42 7.58
CA SER A 22 -16.78 7.38 6.59
C SER A 22 -17.62 8.44 7.30
N VAL A 23 -17.39 9.74 7.06
CA VAL A 23 -18.43 10.79 7.15
C VAL A 23 -18.13 11.92 6.17
N GLU A 24 -19.21 12.49 5.65
CA GLU A 24 -19.38 13.42 4.55
C GLU A 24 -18.81 14.84 4.72
N MET A 25 -18.81 15.50 3.56
CA MET A 25 -18.49 16.88 3.21
C MET A 25 -19.15 17.95 4.10
N GLY A 26 -18.33 18.88 4.60
CA GLY A 26 -18.77 20.08 5.32
C GLY A 26 -17.71 21.17 5.29
N SER A 27 -18.00 22.24 4.56
CA SER A 27 -17.19 23.46 4.39
C SER A 27 -17.07 24.25 5.69
N PHE A 28 -15.86 24.45 6.24
CA PHE A 28 -15.54 25.52 7.19
C PHE A 28 -14.04 25.86 7.19
N GLY A 29 -13.73 27.11 6.81
CA GLY A 29 -12.67 28.00 7.32
C GLY A 29 -11.23 27.49 7.52
N ASP A 30 -10.31 28.04 6.73
CA ASP A 30 -8.86 27.98 6.93
C ASP A 30 -8.41 28.39 8.34
N PRO A 31 -7.56 27.61 9.04
CA PRO A 31 -6.85 28.09 10.22
C PRO A 31 -5.62 28.90 9.78
N VAL A 32 -5.70 30.20 10.00
CA VAL A 32 -4.63 31.18 9.82
C VAL A 32 -3.36 30.79 10.57
N SER A 33 -2.27 30.72 9.81
CA SER A 33 -0.87 30.61 10.25
C SER A 33 -0.49 31.75 11.21
N PRO A 34 0.21 31.49 12.34
CA PRO A 34 0.66 32.56 13.25
C PRO A 34 1.91 33.29 12.76
N PHE A 35 2.38 33.05 11.54
CA PHE A 35 3.48 33.76 10.92
C PHE A 35 2.97 34.90 10.04
N SER A 36 2.57 36.02 10.67
CA SER A 36 2.53 37.32 9.99
C SER A 36 3.51 38.26 10.68
N SER A 37 4.67 38.40 10.05
CA SER A 37 5.73 39.33 10.40
C SER A 37 5.32 40.75 10.04
N SER A 38 4.62 41.44 10.93
CA SER A 38 4.60 42.90 10.96
C SER A 38 5.79 43.40 11.77
N MET A 39 6.85 43.82 11.07
CA MET A 39 7.94 44.63 11.59
C MET A 39 7.40 45.82 12.40
N PRO A 40 7.82 46.06 13.66
CA PRO A 40 7.66 47.38 14.25
C PRO A 40 8.79 48.27 13.73
N LEU A 41 8.46 49.16 12.81
CA LEU A 41 9.34 50.27 12.44
C LEU A 41 9.61 51.13 13.67
N SER A 42 10.89 51.44 13.89
CA SER A 42 11.37 52.45 14.85
C SER A 42 10.60 53.77 14.68
N PRO A 43 10.37 54.55 15.75
CA PRO A 43 9.75 55.86 15.61
C PRO A 43 10.80 56.86 15.14
N SER A 44 10.84 57.14 13.85
CA SER A 44 11.45 58.36 13.34
C SER A 44 10.55 59.53 13.69
N ALA A 45 11.05 60.42 14.55
CA ALA A 45 10.46 61.70 14.85
C ALA A 45 10.43 62.54 13.57
N LEU A 46 9.24 62.81 13.02
CA LEU A 46 9.06 63.89 12.06
C LEU A 46 8.81 65.18 12.83
N VAL A 47 9.74 66.11 12.66
CA VAL A 47 9.63 67.50 13.07
C VAL A 47 8.49 68.15 12.29
N ASN A 48 7.50 68.69 12.99
CA ASN A 48 6.62 69.73 12.45
C ASN A 48 6.45 70.76 13.56
N GLY A 49 7.14 71.89 13.39
CA GLY A 49 7.01 73.04 14.25
C GLY A 49 5.72 73.78 13.97
N THR A 50 5.02 74.18 15.01
CA THR A 50 4.41 75.51 15.13
C THR A 50 4.26 75.83 16.62
N PRO A 51 4.57 77.08 17.04
CA PRO A 51 4.64 77.46 18.44
C PRO A 51 3.29 78.02 18.91
N ASP A 52 2.88 77.68 20.13
CA ASP A 52 2.35 78.61 21.13
C ASP A 52 1.56 77.85 22.19
N SER A 53 2.22 77.58 23.32
CA SER A 53 1.70 77.94 24.64
C SER A 53 2.72 77.57 25.72
N PRO A 54 3.09 78.50 26.61
CA PRO A 54 4.12 78.31 27.62
C PRO A 54 3.49 77.63 28.84
N GLY A 55 3.53 76.31 28.86
CA GLY A 55 3.10 75.49 30.00
C GLY A 55 4.28 74.72 30.55
N SER A 56 5.01 75.37 31.46
CA SER A 56 6.01 74.74 32.32
C SER A 56 5.52 73.40 32.87
N GLY A 57 6.26 72.33 32.56
CA GLY A 57 5.90 70.98 32.94
C GLY A 57 6.95 70.00 32.44
N ASP A 58 8.17 70.11 32.94
CA ASP A 58 9.16 69.03 32.89
C ASP A 58 8.60 67.83 33.69
N SER A 59 7.65 67.13 33.10
CA SER A 59 6.99 65.98 33.68
C SER A 59 7.66 64.71 33.14
N PRO A 60 8.23 63.83 33.97
CA PRO A 60 8.89 62.60 33.53
C PRO A 60 7.95 61.60 32.83
N PHE A 61 6.64 61.81 32.96
CA PHE A 61 5.59 60.82 32.69
C PHE A 61 5.48 60.30 31.25
N PRO A 62 5.62 61.09 30.16
CA PRO A 62 5.51 60.58 28.78
C PRO A 62 6.69 59.69 28.37
N ARG A 63 7.88 59.98 28.88
CA ARG A 63 9.10 59.18 28.64
C ARG A 63 9.04 57.86 29.39
N GLU A 64 8.48 57.86 30.59
CA GLU A 64 8.32 56.67 31.42
C GLU A 64 7.26 55.71 30.88
N HIS A 65 6.11 56.22 30.42
CA HIS A 65 5.09 55.39 29.74
C HIS A 65 5.63 54.74 28.46
N ARG A 66 6.43 55.47 27.67
CA ARG A 66 7.07 54.93 26.46
C ARG A 66 8.09 53.84 26.81
N ARG A 67 8.86 54.02 27.89
CA ARG A 67 9.76 52.98 28.43
C ARG A 67 8.99 51.73 28.87
N ALA A 68 7.91 51.89 29.62
CA ALA A 68 7.10 50.79 30.12
C ALA A 68 6.48 49.98 28.96
N ALA A 69 5.95 50.67 27.94
CA ALA A 69 5.43 50.02 26.74
C ALA A 69 6.54 49.24 25.98
N HIS A 70 7.73 49.81 25.84
CA HIS A 70 8.87 49.15 25.22
C HIS A 70 9.32 47.90 26.01
N LEU A 71 9.39 47.98 27.34
CA LEU A 71 9.71 46.84 28.21
C LEU A 71 8.66 45.73 28.08
N SER A 72 7.37 46.09 28.10
CA SER A 72 6.28 45.13 27.93
C SER A 72 6.34 44.43 26.56
N ALA A 73 6.59 45.18 25.50
CA ALA A 73 6.75 44.64 24.15
C ALA A 73 7.94 43.66 24.04
N GLU A 74 9.10 44.03 24.62
CA GLU A 74 10.28 43.16 24.63
C GLU A 74 10.06 41.91 25.51
N GLN A 75 9.36 42.05 26.64
CA GLN A 75 9.02 40.90 27.48
C GLN A 75 8.10 39.92 26.74
N LYS A 76 7.08 40.42 26.03
CA LYS A 76 6.22 39.60 25.17
C LYS A 76 7.02 38.90 24.07
N ARG A 77 7.94 39.61 23.41
CA ARG A 77 8.84 39.03 22.40
C ARG A 77 9.72 37.91 22.98
N ARG A 78 10.28 38.11 24.18
CA ARG A 78 11.10 37.10 24.88
C ARG A 78 10.29 35.89 25.31
N CYS A 79 9.06 36.09 25.76
CA CYS A 79 8.13 35.01 26.11
C CYS A 79 7.84 34.13 24.88
N ASN A 80 7.48 34.73 23.74
CA ASN A 80 7.24 34.01 22.49
C ASN A 80 8.48 33.21 22.05
N LEU A 81 9.67 33.80 22.17
CA LEU A 81 10.93 33.11 21.84
C LEU A 81 11.17 31.91 22.76
N LYS A 82 10.88 32.05 24.07
CA LYS A 82 10.99 30.96 25.03
C LYS A 82 10.03 29.81 24.67
N THR A 83 8.78 30.11 24.35
CA THR A 83 7.81 29.10 23.88
C THR A 83 8.31 28.35 22.65
N GLY A 84 8.90 29.06 21.68
CA GLY A 84 9.50 28.42 20.50
C GLY A 84 10.63 27.45 20.85
N PHE A 85 11.52 27.81 21.78
CA PHE A 85 12.58 26.91 22.26
C PHE A 85 12.02 25.72 23.03
N ASP A 86 11.01 25.92 23.88
CA ASP A 86 10.36 24.85 24.62
C ASP A 86 9.68 23.85 23.65
N MET A 87 9.12 24.31 22.53
CA MET A 87 8.61 23.44 21.46
C MET A 87 9.72 22.67 20.73
N LEU A 88 10.83 23.32 20.37
CA LEU A 88 11.97 22.65 19.74
C LEU A 88 12.53 21.53 20.63
N GLN A 89 12.54 21.76 21.94
CA GLN A 89 12.98 20.77 22.91
C GLN A 89 12.11 19.52 22.92
N GLN A 90 10.80 19.64 22.67
CA GLN A 90 9.88 18.50 22.58
C GLN A 90 9.96 17.77 21.22
N LEU A 91 10.14 18.53 20.13
CA LEU A 91 10.09 17.98 18.77
C LEU A 91 11.37 17.26 18.34
N VAL A 92 12.53 17.63 18.91
CA VAL A 92 13.82 17.05 18.53
C VAL A 92 14.21 15.97 19.53
N PRO A 93 14.25 14.67 19.14
CA PRO A 93 14.45 13.56 20.08
C PRO A 93 15.75 13.65 20.88
N SER A 94 16.85 14.09 20.22
CA SER A 94 18.17 14.22 20.85
C SER A 94 18.24 15.33 21.90
N ILE A 95 17.32 16.30 21.85
CA ILE A 95 17.23 17.42 22.78
C ILE A 95 16.22 17.10 23.88
N SER A 96 15.10 16.47 23.53
CA SER A 96 14.08 16.02 24.48
C SER A 96 14.67 15.07 25.54
N GLN A 97 15.62 14.22 25.15
CA GLN A 97 16.29 13.29 26.07
C GLN A 97 17.36 13.95 26.95
N ASN A 98 17.83 15.15 26.61
CA ASN A 98 18.80 15.90 27.40
C ASN A 98 18.44 17.39 27.48
N PRO A 99 17.60 17.79 28.46
CA PRO A 99 17.04 19.13 28.54
C PRO A 99 18.05 20.24 28.91
N LYS A 100 19.31 19.89 29.20
CA LYS A 100 20.35 20.83 29.66
C LYS A 100 21.22 21.42 28.53
N VAL A 101 20.82 21.27 27.27
CA VAL A 101 21.60 21.78 26.13
C VAL A 101 21.45 23.29 25.94
N SER A 102 22.53 23.94 25.47
CA SER A 102 22.52 25.38 25.17
C SER A 102 21.57 25.72 24.01
N LYS A 103 21.08 26.98 23.93
CA LYS A 103 20.25 27.45 22.81
C LYS A 103 20.94 27.28 21.44
N ALA A 104 22.25 27.54 21.38
CA ALA A 104 23.02 27.37 20.15
C ALA A 104 23.08 25.89 19.73
N THR A 105 23.35 24.99 20.69
CA THR A 105 23.31 23.53 20.46
C THR A 105 21.91 23.08 20.04
N MET A 106 20.87 23.63 20.64
CA MET A 106 19.48 23.28 20.34
C MET A 106 19.13 23.60 18.88
N LEU A 107 19.51 24.79 18.41
CA LEU A 107 19.31 25.19 17.01
C LEU A 107 20.11 24.31 16.04
N GLN A 108 21.37 24.00 16.37
CA GLN A 108 22.21 23.12 15.55
C GLN A 108 21.60 21.72 15.41
N LYS A 109 21.19 21.12 16.54
CA LYS A 109 20.56 19.79 16.57
C LYS A 109 19.21 19.78 15.85
N THR A 110 18.46 20.86 15.93
CA THR A 110 17.22 21.05 15.16
C THR A 110 17.50 21.07 13.65
N ALA A 111 18.52 21.83 13.21
CA ALA A 111 18.88 21.89 11.79
C ALA A 111 19.35 20.53 11.24
N GLU A 112 20.14 19.79 12.02
CA GLU A 112 20.54 18.41 11.71
C GLU A 112 19.30 17.49 11.59
N TYR A 113 18.36 17.59 12.53
CA TYR A 113 17.14 16.79 12.52
C TYR A 113 16.24 17.12 11.32
N CYS A 114 16.10 18.40 10.95
CA CYS A 114 15.39 18.79 9.73
C CYS A 114 16.03 18.21 8.47
N LYS A 115 17.37 18.22 8.37
CA LYS A 115 18.08 17.60 7.25
C LYS A 115 17.82 16.08 7.20
N LYS A 116 17.87 15.41 8.35
CA LYS A 116 17.55 13.99 8.46
C LYS A 116 16.14 13.69 7.97
N LEU A 117 15.12 14.40 8.48
CA LEU A 117 13.73 14.20 8.06
C LEU A 117 13.50 14.44 6.57
N LYS A 118 14.18 15.44 5.97
CA LYS A 118 14.13 15.67 4.52
C LYS A 118 14.73 14.50 3.74
N SER A 119 15.85 13.96 4.20
CA SER A 119 16.49 12.78 3.61
C SER A 119 15.58 11.56 3.70
N GLU A 120 15.03 11.27 4.88
CA GLU A 120 14.09 10.16 5.11
C GLU A 120 12.84 10.27 4.24
N ARG A 121 12.26 11.48 4.13
CA ARG A 121 11.13 11.73 3.21
C ARG A 121 11.51 11.42 1.76
N SER A 122 12.68 11.88 1.31
CA SER A 122 13.15 11.60 -0.06
C SER A 122 13.37 10.11 -0.29
N GLN A 123 13.91 9.40 0.70
CA GLN A 123 14.12 7.95 0.64
C GLN A 123 12.79 7.20 0.53
N MET A 124 11.82 7.51 1.39
CA MET A 124 10.49 6.91 1.33
C MET A 124 9.79 7.16 -0.01
N HIS A 125 9.93 8.36 -0.60
CA HIS A 125 9.38 8.63 -1.93
C HIS A 125 10.04 7.78 -3.03
N LYS A 126 11.37 7.58 -2.97
CA LYS A 126 12.07 6.72 -3.93
C LYS A 126 11.63 5.27 -3.80
N GLU A 127 11.54 4.75 -2.59
CA GLU A 127 11.07 3.37 -2.34
C GLU A 127 9.63 3.18 -2.82
N ALA A 128 8.74 4.14 -2.53
CA ALA A 128 7.37 4.11 -3.03
C ALA A 128 7.31 4.13 -4.56
N ALA A 129 8.16 4.92 -5.22
CA ALA A 129 8.23 4.96 -6.68
C ALA A 129 8.73 3.64 -7.27
N ILE A 130 9.76 3.03 -6.69
CA ILE A 130 10.27 1.71 -7.11
C ILE A 130 9.20 0.64 -6.93
N LEU A 131 8.54 0.59 -5.77
CA LEU A 131 7.47 -0.38 -5.53
C LEU A 131 6.29 -0.19 -6.50
N LYS A 132 5.94 1.07 -6.81
CA LYS A 132 4.91 1.36 -7.80
C LYS A 132 5.33 0.90 -9.20
N GLN A 133 6.58 1.16 -9.59
CA GLN A 133 7.12 0.69 -10.87
C GLN A 133 7.14 -0.84 -10.95
N GLU A 134 7.49 -1.53 -9.88
CA GLU A 134 7.46 -2.99 -9.81
C GLU A 134 6.03 -3.50 -10.03
N ILE A 135 5.04 -2.92 -9.33
CA ILE A 135 3.62 -3.26 -9.52
C ILE A 135 3.20 -3.00 -10.98
N ASP A 136 3.52 -1.82 -11.53
CA ASP A 136 3.17 -1.45 -12.91
C ASP A 136 3.87 -2.35 -13.94
N SER A 137 5.10 -2.81 -13.69
CA SER A 137 5.83 -3.73 -14.58
C SER A 137 5.32 -5.18 -14.51
N GLN A 138 4.69 -5.57 -13.40
CA GLN A 138 4.00 -6.84 -13.26
C GLN A 138 2.61 -6.80 -13.91
N LEU A 139 2.15 -5.61 -14.33
CA LEU A 139 0.93 -5.41 -15.10
C LEU A 139 1.28 -5.29 -16.59
N PRO A 140 0.68 -6.12 -17.47
CA PRO A 140 0.85 -5.96 -18.91
C PRO A 140 0.38 -4.57 -19.34
N GLU A 141 1.15 -3.95 -20.23
CA GLU A 141 0.84 -2.70 -20.92
C GLU A 141 -0.51 -2.74 -21.67
N THR A 142 -1.09 -3.93 -21.83
CA THR A 142 -2.28 -4.22 -22.62
C THR A 142 -3.62 -3.86 -21.95
N GLY A 143 -3.64 -3.26 -20.76
CA GLY A 143 -4.89 -2.80 -20.12
C GLY A 143 -5.91 -3.92 -19.81
N VAL A 144 -5.51 -5.18 -19.93
CA VAL A 144 -6.34 -6.33 -19.57
C VAL A 144 -6.46 -6.37 -18.05
N PRO A 145 -7.67 -6.53 -17.48
CA PRO A 145 -7.84 -6.61 -16.05
C PRO A 145 -6.93 -7.69 -15.43
N VAL A 146 -6.22 -7.35 -14.36
CA VAL A 146 -5.30 -8.23 -13.61
C VAL A 146 -5.93 -9.60 -13.29
N THR A 147 -7.24 -9.60 -13.07
CA THR A 147 -8.03 -10.81 -12.81
C THR A 147 -8.12 -11.75 -14.01
N ARG A 148 -8.16 -11.24 -15.25
CA ARG A 148 -8.16 -12.04 -16.48
C ARG A 148 -6.80 -12.67 -16.73
N GLN A 149 -5.72 -11.88 -16.68
CA GLN A 149 -4.37 -12.40 -16.86
C GLN A 149 -4.02 -13.49 -15.82
N ARG A 150 -4.45 -13.32 -14.56
CA ARG A 150 -4.27 -14.36 -13.54
C ARG A 150 -4.98 -15.67 -13.90
N LYS A 151 -6.20 -15.60 -14.43
CA LYS A 151 -6.94 -16.78 -14.88
C LYS A 151 -6.21 -17.47 -16.03
N ASP A 152 -5.69 -16.70 -16.97
CA ASP A 152 -4.91 -17.23 -18.09
C ASP A 152 -3.61 -17.90 -17.58
N MET A 153 -2.87 -17.28 -16.67
CA MET A 153 -1.68 -17.88 -16.08
C MET A 153 -1.96 -19.19 -15.32
N MET A 154 -3.03 -19.24 -14.50
CA MET A 154 -3.43 -20.48 -13.81
C MET A 154 -3.83 -21.57 -14.80
N LYS A 155 -4.54 -21.21 -15.87
CA LYS A 155 -4.93 -22.12 -16.94
C LYS A 155 -3.69 -22.68 -17.64
N ASP A 156 -2.68 -21.87 -17.88
CA ASP A 156 -1.42 -22.27 -18.51
C ASP A 156 -0.64 -23.26 -17.64
N ILE A 157 -0.54 -22.98 -16.34
CA ILE A 157 0.09 -23.88 -15.37
C ILE A 157 -0.65 -25.22 -15.32
N PHE A 158 -1.99 -25.18 -15.32
CA PHE A 158 -2.82 -26.37 -15.34
C PHE A 158 -2.64 -27.17 -16.65
N ASP A 159 -2.71 -26.52 -17.80
CA ASP A 159 -2.54 -27.18 -19.11
C ASP A 159 -1.13 -27.78 -19.27
N GLU A 160 -0.08 -27.15 -18.73
CA GLU A 160 1.28 -27.71 -18.67
C GLU A 160 1.35 -28.94 -17.75
N TYR A 161 0.75 -28.86 -16.56
CA TYR A 161 0.72 -29.99 -15.63
C TYR A 161 -0.04 -31.19 -16.22
N VAL A 162 -1.19 -30.93 -16.84
CA VAL A 162 -1.97 -31.94 -17.55
C VAL A 162 -1.16 -32.55 -18.68
N ARG A 163 -0.37 -31.74 -19.40
CA ARG A 163 0.51 -32.22 -20.45
C ARG A 163 1.54 -33.21 -19.94
N SER A 164 2.32 -32.80 -18.93
CA SER A 164 3.35 -33.64 -18.33
C SER A 164 2.77 -34.96 -17.80
N ARG A 165 1.67 -34.90 -17.05
CA ARG A 165 1.03 -36.10 -16.48
C ARG A 165 0.35 -36.98 -17.50
N THR A 166 -0.18 -36.42 -18.60
CA THR A 166 -0.80 -37.21 -19.67
C THR A 166 0.25 -38.02 -20.44
N VAL A 167 1.48 -37.51 -20.58
CA VAL A 167 2.60 -38.23 -21.21
C VAL A 167 3.00 -39.44 -20.36
N GLU A 168 3.08 -39.28 -19.04
CA GLU A 168 3.36 -40.38 -18.10
C GLU A 168 2.19 -41.38 -18.04
N ASN A 169 0.96 -40.88 -18.00
CA ASN A 169 -0.24 -41.69 -17.87
C ASN A 169 -1.40 -41.09 -18.66
N SER A 170 -1.65 -41.66 -19.84
CA SER A 170 -2.79 -41.34 -20.70
C SER A 170 -4.17 -41.32 -20.01
N LYS A 171 -4.39 -42.11 -18.95
CA LYS A 171 -5.67 -42.13 -18.21
C LYS A 171 -5.87 -40.85 -17.39
N PHE A 172 -4.79 -40.15 -17.06
CA PHE A 172 -4.84 -38.87 -16.36
C PHE A 172 -5.57 -37.80 -17.18
N TRP A 173 -5.54 -37.90 -18.51
CA TRP A 173 -6.24 -36.96 -19.38
C TRP A 173 -7.77 -36.99 -19.19
N ILE A 174 -8.34 -38.15 -18.86
CA ILE A 174 -9.77 -38.24 -18.50
C ILE A 174 -10.03 -37.46 -17.22
N PHE A 175 -9.19 -37.66 -16.22
CA PHE A 175 -9.28 -36.94 -14.96
C PHE A 175 -9.11 -35.42 -15.15
N SER A 176 -8.19 -34.99 -16.03
CA SER A 176 -8.01 -33.58 -16.30
C SER A 176 -9.21 -32.94 -16.98
N MET A 177 -9.95 -33.65 -17.84
CA MET A 177 -11.22 -33.15 -18.38
C MET A 177 -12.25 -32.88 -17.26
N LEU A 178 -12.34 -33.79 -16.28
CA LEU A 178 -13.23 -33.60 -15.13
C LEU A 178 -12.79 -32.40 -14.26
N MET A 179 -11.48 -32.30 -14.01
CA MET A 179 -10.93 -31.25 -13.16
C MET A 179 -10.83 -29.88 -13.84
N SER A 180 -10.85 -29.82 -15.17
CA SER A 180 -10.78 -28.55 -15.92
C SER A 180 -11.92 -27.62 -15.55
N SER A 181 -13.14 -28.14 -15.47
CA SER A 181 -14.32 -27.36 -15.09
C SER A 181 -14.22 -26.82 -13.65
N LEU A 182 -13.71 -27.63 -12.73
CA LEU A 182 -13.52 -27.22 -11.33
C LEU A 182 -12.39 -26.20 -11.19
N CYS A 183 -11.30 -26.37 -11.93
CA CYS A 183 -10.18 -25.43 -11.96
C CYS A 183 -10.62 -24.06 -12.48
N GLU A 184 -11.42 -24.02 -13.55
CA GLU A 184 -11.97 -22.78 -14.08
C GLU A 184 -12.93 -22.10 -13.11
N SER A 185 -13.82 -22.87 -12.48
CA SER A 185 -14.71 -22.38 -11.42
C SER A 185 -13.92 -21.80 -10.23
N TYR A 186 -12.89 -22.51 -9.76
CA TYR A 186 -11.99 -22.06 -8.70
C TYR A 186 -11.32 -20.73 -9.06
N CYS A 187 -10.71 -20.64 -10.25
CA CYS A 187 -10.03 -19.43 -10.70
C CYS A 187 -10.97 -18.23 -10.87
N SER A 188 -12.27 -18.47 -11.04
CA SER A 188 -13.29 -17.42 -11.14
C SER A 188 -13.86 -16.97 -9.80
N THR A 189 -13.91 -17.85 -8.81
CA THR A 189 -14.63 -17.63 -7.55
C THR A 189 -13.69 -17.28 -6.40
N VAL A 190 -12.49 -17.85 -6.37
CA VAL A 190 -11.56 -17.69 -5.26
C VAL A 190 -10.75 -16.41 -5.40
N SER A 191 -10.78 -15.61 -4.34
CA SER A 191 -10.08 -14.33 -4.26
C SER A 191 -8.71 -14.51 -3.61
N THR A 192 -7.71 -13.78 -4.12
CA THR A 192 -6.35 -13.76 -3.59
C THR A 192 -5.99 -12.40 -2.99
N SER A 193 -6.99 -11.59 -2.64
CA SER A 193 -6.78 -10.21 -2.16
C SER A 193 -6.16 -10.15 -0.77
N SER A 194 -6.43 -11.14 0.07
CA SER A 194 -5.81 -11.33 1.38
C SER A 194 -5.84 -12.82 1.76
N MET A 195 -5.04 -13.21 2.75
CA MET A 195 -5.03 -14.61 3.23
C MET A 195 -6.39 -15.02 3.81
N GLU A 196 -7.03 -14.13 4.57
CA GLU A 196 -8.35 -14.37 5.16
C GLU A 196 -9.42 -14.53 4.08
N GLU A 197 -9.42 -13.64 3.09
CA GLU A 197 -10.36 -13.68 1.96
C GLU A 197 -10.12 -14.92 1.09
N LEU A 198 -8.87 -15.32 0.90
CA LEU A 198 -8.50 -16.57 0.23
C LEU A 198 -9.10 -17.77 0.96
N CYS A 199 -8.89 -17.89 2.27
CA CYS A 199 -9.45 -18.98 3.06
C CYS A 199 -10.98 -19.00 2.99
N ARG A 200 -11.62 -17.84 3.21
CA ARG A 200 -13.07 -17.68 3.22
C ARG A 200 -13.69 -18.05 1.86
N THR A 201 -13.16 -17.48 0.78
CA THR A 201 -13.69 -17.73 -0.58
C THR A 201 -13.39 -19.14 -1.07
N THR A 202 -12.26 -19.73 -0.70
CA THR A 202 -11.94 -21.14 -1.00
C THR A 202 -12.91 -22.09 -0.31
N LEU A 203 -13.18 -21.89 0.98
CA LEU A 203 -14.13 -22.73 1.72
C LEU A 203 -15.55 -22.58 1.17
N THR A 204 -15.96 -21.34 0.86
CA THR A 204 -17.26 -21.06 0.24
C THR A 204 -17.39 -21.73 -1.13
N TRP A 205 -16.34 -21.61 -1.97
CA TRP A 205 -16.30 -22.27 -3.27
C TRP A 205 -16.36 -23.80 -3.13
N LEU A 206 -15.66 -24.37 -2.17
CA LEU A 206 -15.65 -25.82 -1.95
C LEU A 206 -17.04 -26.33 -1.56
N ASP A 207 -17.72 -25.65 -0.63
CA ASP A 207 -19.07 -26.01 -0.20
C ASP A 207 -20.08 -25.91 -1.36
N GLN A 208 -19.96 -24.85 -2.18
CA GLN A 208 -20.89 -24.62 -3.28
C GLN A 208 -20.59 -25.46 -4.53
N SER A 209 -19.33 -25.58 -4.94
CA SER A 209 -18.96 -26.19 -6.22
C SER A 209 -18.59 -27.68 -6.11
N CYS A 210 -18.13 -28.12 -4.94
CA CYS A 210 -17.73 -29.53 -4.72
C CYS A 210 -18.78 -30.36 -3.99
N SER A 211 -19.97 -29.81 -3.73
CA SER A 211 -21.09 -30.60 -3.22
C SER A 211 -21.52 -31.67 -4.23
N LEU A 212 -21.95 -32.83 -3.74
CA LEU A 212 -22.40 -33.95 -4.59
C LEU A 212 -23.52 -33.55 -5.57
N VAL A 213 -24.39 -32.64 -5.16
CA VAL A 213 -25.52 -32.15 -5.97
C VAL A 213 -25.03 -31.39 -7.19
N ASN A 214 -23.95 -30.61 -7.06
CA ASN A 214 -23.41 -29.77 -8.14
C ASN A 214 -22.32 -30.49 -8.95
N LEU A 215 -21.54 -31.34 -8.28
CA LEU A 215 -20.48 -32.13 -8.92
C LEU A 215 -21.05 -33.20 -9.85
N ARG A 216 -22.16 -33.85 -9.47
CA ARG A 216 -22.75 -34.96 -10.24
C ARG A 216 -23.16 -34.53 -11.66
N PRO A 217 -23.93 -33.44 -11.88
CA PRO A 217 -24.23 -32.95 -13.23
C PRO A 217 -22.98 -32.58 -14.04
N SER A 218 -21.99 -31.94 -13.39
CA SER A 218 -20.77 -31.50 -14.07
C SER A 218 -19.91 -32.68 -14.54
N VAL A 219 -19.72 -33.68 -13.67
CA VAL A 219 -19.01 -34.92 -14.01
C VAL A 219 -19.76 -35.71 -15.07
N LEU A 220 -21.09 -35.86 -14.96
CA LEU A 220 -21.89 -36.57 -15.97
C LEU A 220 -21.83 -35.88 -17.34
N ASN A 221 -21.87 -34.54 -17.38
CA ASN A 221 -21.72 -33.80 -18.62
C ASN A 221 -20.31 -33.96 -19.20
N ALA A 222 -19.26 -33.91 -18.38
CA ALA A 222 -17.89 -34.13 -18.83
C ALA A 222 -17.66 -35.56 -19.32
N LEU A 223 -18.24 -36.58 -18.66
CA LEU A 223 -18.22 -37.97 -19.12
C LEU A 223 -19.02 -38.17 -20.41
N ARG A 224 -20.15 -37.46 -20.56
CA ARG A 224 -20.91 -37.42 -21.83
C ARG A 224 -20.09 -36.79 -22.95
N GLN A 225 -19.47 -35.66 -22.71
CA GLN A 225 -18.57 -35.01 -23.67
C GLN A 225 -17.41 -35.93 -24.04
N LEU A 226 -16.82 -36.62 -23.05
CA LEU A 226 -15.77 -37.60 -23.30
C LEU A 226 -16.28 -38.74 -24.19
N SER A 227 -17.47 -39.29 -23.93
CA SER A 227 -18.01 -40.40 -24.72
C SER A 227 -18.43 -39.99 -26.13
N THR A 228 -18.87 -38.74 -26.34
CA THR A 228 -19.27 -38.24 -27.66
C THR A 228 -18.10 -37.69 -28.48
N SER A 229 -17.11 -37.08 -27.84
CA SER A 229 -15.99 -36.39 -28.50
C SER A 229 -14.74 -37.27 -28.64
N THR A 230 -14.72 -38.45 -28.05
CA THR A 230 -13.60 -39.39 -28.17
C THR A 230 -14.08 -40.80 -28.52
N PRO A 231 -13.26 -41.58 -29.25
CA PRO A 231 -13.57 -42.98 -29.55
C PRO A 231 -13.35 -43.90 -28.32
N ILE A 232 -13.51 -43.41 -27.09
CA ILE A 232 -13.23 -44.17 -25.87
C ILE A 232 -14.08 -45.45 -25.76
N LEU A 233 -15.31 -45.41 -26.27
CA LEU A 233 -16.24 -46.54 -26.24
C LEU A 233 -16.04 -47.52 -27.41
N THR A 234 -15.45 -47.06 -28.52
CA THR A 234 -15.25 -47.84 -29.74
C THR A 234 -13.84 -48.40 -29.86
N GLU A 235 -12.81 -47.63 -29.47
CA GLU A 235 -11.40 -47.99 -29.54
C GLU A 235 -10.60 -47.49 -28.32
N PRO A 236 -10.70 -48.18 -27.17
CA PRO A 236 -10.02 -47.78 -25.93
C PRO A 236 -8.49 -47.68 -26.07
N GLN A 237 -7.92 -48.40 -27.03
CA GLN A 237 -6.47 -48.48 -27.29
C GLN A 237 -5.93 -47.16 -27.89
N ARG A 238 -6.72 -46.50 -28.76
CA ARG A 238 -6.37 -45.23 -29.41
C ARG A 238 -6.53 -44.02 -28.51
N MET A 239 -7.16 -44.18 -27.35
CA MET A 239 -7.33 -43.12 -26.35
C MET A 239 -5.98 -42.52 -25.91
N LYS A 240 -4.93 -43.35 -25.81
CA LYS A 240 -3.58 -42.85 -25.47
C LYS A 240 -3.03 -41.90 -26.52
N GLU A 241 -3.13 -42.29 -27.79
CA GLU A 241 -2.66 -41.50 -28.92
C GLU A 241 -3.48 -40.21 -29.08
N HIS A 242 -4.80 -40.30 -28.91
CA HIS A 242 -5.69 -39.15 -28.95
C HIS A 242 -5.38 -38.15 -27.81
N ALA A 243 -5.21 -38.62 -26.58
CA ALA A 243 -4.84 -37.77 -25.44
C ALA A 243 -3.51 -37.04 -25.68
N LEU A 244 -2.49 -37.75 -26.18
CA LEU A 244 -1.18 -37.18 -26.52
C LEU A 244 -1.27 -36.15 -27.67
N GLN A 245 -2.08 -36.42 -28.70
CA GLN A 245 -2.29 -35.49 -29.81
C GLN A 245 -3.01 -34.21 -29.36
N VAL A 246 -4.08 -34.32 -28.57
CA VAL A 246 -4.83 -33.16 -28.07
C VAL A 246 -3.95 -32.27 -27.20
N VAL A 247 -3.20 -32.88 -26.28
CA VAL A 247 -2.26 -32.20 -25.41
C VAL A 247 -1.11 -31.53 -26.18
N SER A 248 -0.58 -32.19 -27.21
CA SER A 248 0.46 -31.65 -28.08
C SER A 248 -0.03 -30.52 -28.98
N ARG A 249 -1.28 -30.60 -29.48
CA ARG A 249 -1.92 -29.53 -30.25
C ARG A 249 -2.12 -28.27 -29.41
N LYS A 250 -2.64 -28.40 -28.19
CA LYS A 250 -2.75 -27.28 -27.23
C LYS A 250 -1.39 -26.60 -26.98
N GLY A 251 -0.33 -27.38 -26.79
CA GLY A 251 1.02 -26.84 -26.55
C GLY A 251 1.62 -26.05 -27.73
N LYS A 252 1.28 -26.42 -28.99
CA LYS A 252 1.72 -25.67 -30.18
C LYS A 252 0.99 -24.35 -30.34
N VAL A 253 -0.32 -24.33 -30.13
CA VAL A 253 -1.13 -23.11 -30.20
C VAL A 253 -0.68 -22.10 -29.14
N GLN A 254 -0.44 -22.55 -27.90
CA GLN A 254 0.07 -21.71 -26.81
C GLN A 254 1.40 -21.04 -27.14
N ARG A 255 2.35 -21.80 -27.73
CA ARG A 255 3.67 -21.28 -28.13
C ARG A 255 3.57 -20.24 -29.24
N SER A 256 2.68 -20.45 -30.22
CA SER A 256 2.44 -19.47 -31.29
C SER A 256 1.79 -18.18 -30.77
N SER A 257 0.86 -18.28 -29.80
CA SER A 257 0.26 -17.12 -29.14
C SER A 257 1.28 -16.30 -28.34
N ASN A 258 2.18 -16.96 -27.61
CA ASN A 258 3.22 -16.29 -26.82
C ASN A 258 4.32 -15.65 -27.69
N MET A 259 4.57 -16.17 -28.90
CA MET A 259 5.52 -15.55 -29.84
C MET A 259 4.95 -14.37 -30.62
N SER A 260 3.62 -14.30 -30.80
CA SER A 260 2.97 -13.19 -31.50
C SER A 260 2.68 -11.98 -30.60
N ALA A 261 2.78 -12.15 -29.28
CA ALA A 261 2.53 -11.12 -28.26
C ALA A 261 3.82 -10.47 -27.72
N ARG A 262 4.98 -10.80 -28.31
CA ARG A 262 6.30 -10.30 -27.93
C ARG A 262 6.92 -9.55 -29.10
#